data_AF-A0A2R6FYP1-F1
#
_entry.id   AF-A0A2R6FYP1-F1
#
_cell.length_a   1.000
_cell.length_b   1.000
_cell.length_c   1.000
_cell.angle_alpha   90.00
_cell.angle_beta   90.00
_cell.angle_gamma   90.00
#
_symmetry.space_group_name_H-M   'P 1'
#
loop_
_entity.id
_entity.type
_entity.pdbx_description
1 polymer ?
#
loop_
_entity_poly.entity_id
_entity_poly.type
_entity_poly.pdbx_seq_one_letter_code
_entity_poly.pdbx_strand_id
1 'polypeptide(L)' 'DPTAADLLRAVDYSPHEATVLAEGQPVPDDSVIDADRVQVLRLVSGG' A
#
# COMPACT_ATOMS: atom_id res chain seq x y z
N ASP A 1 -11.17 8.93 -6.13
CA ASP A 1 -9.86 8.99 -5.43
C ASP A 1 -9.10 7.70 -5.66
N PRO A 2 -7.76 7.75 -5.73
CA PRO A 2 -6.94 6.55 -5.91
C PRO A 2 -7.06 5.63 -4.69
N THR A 3 -7.08 4.33 -4.95
CA THR A 3 -7.05 3.29 -3.91
C THR A 3 -5.61 3.02 -3.43
N ALA A 4 -5.47 2.33 -2.31
CA ALA A 4 -4.16 1.83 -1.85
C ALA A 4 -3.43 1.02 -2.94
N ALA A 5 -4.16 0.18 -3.69
CA ALA A 5 -3.59 -0.57 -4.81
C ALA A 5 -3.09 0.32 -5.95
N ASP A 6 -3.75 1.44 -6.21
CA ASP A 6 -3.31 2.38 -7.26
C ASP A 6 -2.01 3.09 -6.87
N LEU A 7 -1.82 3.40 -5.58
CA LEU A 7 -0.57 3.96 -5.09
C LEU A 7 0.60 2.98 -5.25
N LEU A 8 0.38 1.69 -4.95
CA LEU A 8 1.41 0.66 -5.15
C LEU A 8 1.81 0.57 -6.62
N ARG A 9 0.83 0.53 -7.53
CA ARG A 9 1.09 0.48 -8.97
C ARG A 9 1.84 1.71 -9.47
N ALA A 10 1.59 2.88 -8.89
CA ALA A 10 2.28 4.13 -9.26
C ALA A 10 3.76 4.14 -8.88
N VAL A 11 4.19 3.25 -7.97
CA VAL A 11 5.60 3.07 -7.57
C VAL A 11 6.13 1.69 -7.98
N ASP A 12 5.56 1.10 -9.04
CA ASP A 12 5.99 -0.17 -9.64
C ASP A 12 5.91 -1.38 -8.70
N TYR A 13 4.98 -1.37 -7.74
CA TYR A 13 4.65 -2.52 -6.90
C TYR A 13 3.22 -3.02 -7.16
N SER A 14 3.04 -4.33 -7.08
CA SER A 14 1.75 -5.01 -7.03
C SER A 14 1.25 -5.15 -5.58
N PRO A 15 -0.07 -5.22 -5.36
CA PRO A 15 -0.62 -5.50 -4.02
C PRO A 15 -0.20 -6.86 -3.43
N HIS A 16 0.30 -7.77 -4.27
CA HIS A 16 0.80 -9.07 -3.83
C HIS A 16 2.24 -9.03 -3.30
N GLU A 17 3.01 -7.98 -3.62
CA GLU A 17 4.42 -7.85 -3.22
C GLU A 17 4.66 -6.72 -2.22
N ALA A 18 3.65 -5.90 -1.92
CA ALA A 18 3.75 -4.80 -0.98
C ALA A 18 2.38 -4.46 -0.36
N THR A 19 2.41 -3.82 0.81
CA THR A 19 1.22 -3.27 1.48
C THR A 19 1.41 -1.80 1.79
N VAL A 20 0.32 -1.04 1.83
CA VAL A 20 0.30 0.38 2.22
C VAL A 20 -0.02 0.49 3.70
N LEU A 21 0.76 1.30 4.41
CA LEU A 21 0.50 1.67 5.80
C LEU A 21 0.09 3.14 5.89
N ALA A 22 -1.05 3.43 6.53
CA ALA A 22 -1.46 4.76 6.94
C ALA A 22 -1.39 4.85 8.47
N GLU A 23 -0.73 5.88 9.01
CA GLU A 23 -0.50 6.01 10.46
C GLU A 23 0.10 4.75 11.11
N GLY A 24 0.92 4.01 10.36
CA GLY A 24 1.56 2.77 10.79
C GLY A 24 0.65 1.53 10.80
N GLN A 25 -0.58 1.61 10.29
CA GLN A 25 -1.52 0.50 10.19
C GLN A 25 -1.77 0.10 8.73
N PRO A 26 -1.89 -1.21 8.42
CA PRO A 26 -2.15 -1.66 7.05
C PRO A 26 -3.53 -1.22 6.59
N VAL A 27 -3.58 -0.81 5.31
CA VAL A 27 -4.80 -0.36 4.65
C VAL A 27 -5.24 -1.42 3.64
N PRO A 28 -6.54 -1.75 3.54
CA PRO A 28 -7.03 -2.65 2.50
C PRO A 28 -6.81 -2.07 1.09
N ASP A 29 -6.51 -2.95 0.14
CA ASP A 29 -6.11 -2.59 -1.22
C ASP A 29 -7.16 -1.74 -1.97
N ASP A 30 -8.44 -1.96 -1.70
CA ASP A 30 -9.58 -1.29 -2.32
C ASP A 30 -10.03 -0.02 -1.58
N SER A 31 -9.38 0.31 -0.46
CA SER A 31 -9.72 1.49 0.32
C SER A 31 -9.13 2.76 -0.30
N VAL A 32 -9.92 3.83 -0.22
CA VAL A 32 -9.47 5.19 -0.54
C VAL A 32 -8.54 5.68 0.58
N ILE A 33 -7.46 6.37 0.19
CA ILE A 33 -6.48 6.92 1.12
C ILE A 33 -6.82 8.38 1.43
N ASP A 34 -7.13 8.67 2.70
CA ASP A 34 -7.39 10.01 3.24
C ASP A 34 -6.20 10.56 4.04
N ALA A 35 -4.99 10.04 3.78
CA ALA A 35 -3.76 10.46 4.45
C ALA A 35 -2.84 11.20 3.48
N ASP A 36 -2.25 12.31 3.93
CA ASP A 36 -1.27 13.08 3.15
C ASP A 36 0.00 12.28 2.83
N ARG A 37 0.33 11.30 3.68
CA ARG A 37 1.51 10.45 3.52
C ARG A 37 1.21 9.03 3.97
N VAL A 38 1.75 8.08 3.22
CA VAL A 38 1.71 6.66 3.53
C VAL A 38 3.11 6.05 3.46
N GLN A 39 3.24 4.83 3.98
CA GLN A 39 4.45 4.02 3.83
C GLN A 39 4.13 2.82 2.95
N VAL A 40 5.05 2.46 2.07
CA VAL A 40 4.98 1.23 1.29
C VAL A 40 5.92 0.21 1.91
N LEU A 41 5.39 -0.92 2.35
CA LEU A 41 6.15 -2.01 2.93
C LEU A 41 6.19 -3.18 1.95
N ARG A 42 7.38 -3.48 1.40
CA ARG A 42 7.58 -4.64 0.55
C ARG A 42 7.46 -5.93 1.37
N LEU A 43 6.61 -6.83 0.92
CA LEU A 43 6.50 -8.18 1.46
C LEU A 43 7.73 -8.98 1.02
N VAL A 44 8.47 -9.47 2.00
CA VAL A 44 9.49 -10.50 1.78
C VAL A 44 8.89 -11.82 2.20
N SER A 45 8.95 -12.83 1.33
CA SER A 45 8.58 -14.18 1.72
C SER A 45 9.50 -14.61 2.87
N GLY A 46 8.94 -14.75 4.07
CA GLY A 46 9.65 -15.38 5.17
C GLY A 46 9.89 -16.84 4.79
N GLY A 47 11.13 -17.30 4.94
CA GLY A 47 11.47 -18.72 4.77
C GLY A 47 10.73 -19.61 5.76
#